data_AF-A0AAD6DFX3-F1
#
_entry.id   AF-A0AAD6DFX3-F1
#
_cell.length_a   1.000
_cell.length_b   1.000
_cell.length_c   1.000
_cell.angle_alpha   90.00
_cell.angle_beta   90.00
_cell.angle_gamma   90.00
#
_symmetry.space_group_name_H-M   'P 1'
#
loop_
_entity.id
_entity.type
_entity.pdbx_description
1 polymer ?
#
loop_
_entity_poly.entity_id
_entity_poly.type
_entity_poly.pdbx_seq_one_letter_code
_entity_poly.pdbx_strand_id
1 'polypeptide(L)'
;MGGAILHGVLKAAFSKAPTASGESIRRPVSRFIACTKTAPSAERLKASLPTEQQAHVEVTSSQDVPLEIMKRADVVVLGFKPFMAEDVLGTKGVREALTGKLVISLLAGQTPQDLTRMIRESTDGSFEDPVIVKVIPNMGAQFGESMTIIETPESPLSKEMTEIVDWMFTQVGAIKYLPASQMDLGSVLVGAALAAMTVPIEGILDGCVAEGLKRPDAMELTLQGLRGLSAALESGIHPAALRESISSPRGCTIQALLALERAGSRADYADAIIQGTKHLKTMNK
;
A
#
# COMPACT_ATOMS: atom_id res chain seq x y z
N MET A 1 5.92 0.91 -5.60
CA MET A 1 5.16 1.38 -4.42
C MET A 1 5.68 2.72 -3.92
N GLY A 2 6.90 2.82 -3.37
CA GLY A 2 7.45 4.10 -2.88
C GLY A 2 7.39 5.26 -3.89
N GLY A 3 7.75 5.02 -5.17
CA GLY A 3 7.63 6.03 -6.23
C GLY A 3 6.19 6.45 -6.55
N ALA A 4 5.21 5.55 -6.44
CA ALA A 4 3.80 5.86 -6.68
C ALA A 4 3.23 6.74 -5.55
N ILE A 5 3.59 6.43 -4.30
CA ILE A 5 3.24 7.25 -3.13
C ILE A 5 3.86 8.64 -3.29
N LEU A 6 5.15 8.70 -3.59
CA LEU A 6 5.85 9.97 -3.83
C LEU A 6 5.19 10.80 -4.93
N HIS A 7 4.85 10.17 -6.07
CA HIS A 7 4.16 10.84 -7.16
C HIS A 7 2.80 11.42 -6.74
N GLY A 8 1.96 10.63 -6.07
CA GLY A 8 0.64 11.08 -5.61
C GLY A 8 0.74 12.24 -4.62
N VAL A 9 1.66 12.14 -3.66
CA VAL A 9 1.88 13.17 -2.66
C VAL A 9 2.48 14.45 -3.29
N LEU A 10 3.44 14.34 -4.21
CA LEU A 10 3.97 15.49 -4.96
C LEU A 10 2.89 16.18 -5.79
N LYS A 11 2.04 15.40 -6.47
CA LYS A 11 0.92 15.93 -7.25
C LYS A 11 -0.01 16.75 -6.37
N ALA A 12 -0.37 16.25 -5.19
CA ALA A 12 -1.23 16.95 -4.25
C ALA A 12 -0.56 18.20 -3.63
N ALA A 13 0.71 18.06 -3.25
CA ALA A 13 1.49 19.13 -2.61
C ALA A 13 1.71 20.33 -3.54
N PHE A 14 1.73 20.12 -4.85
CA PHE A 14 2.03 21.18 -5.84
C PHE A 14 0.92 21.39 -6.88
N SER A 15 -0.24 20.76 -6.70
CA SER A 15 -1.42 21.02 -7.52
C SER A 15 -1.82 22.50 -7.40
N LYS A 16 -2.06 23.15 -8.55
CA LYS A 16 -2.61 24.52 -8.62
C LYS A 16 -4.14 24.54 -8.54
N ALA A 17 -4.80 23.38 -8.42
CA ALA A 17 -6.26 23.31 -8.43
C ALA A 17 -6.84 23.92 -7.14
N PRO A 18 -7.76 24.90 -7.23
CA PRO A 18 -8.48 25.41 -6.07
C PRO A 18 -9.46 24.34 -5.56
N THR A 19 -9.70 24.32 -4.25
CA THR A 19 -10.82 23.57 -3.66
C THR A 19 -12.13 24.21 -4.09
N ALA A 20 -13.17 23.38 -4.27
CA ALA A 20 -14.54 23.86 -4.52
C ALA A 20 -15.08 24.76 -3.39
N SER A 21 -14.44 24.78 -2.22
CA SER A 21 -14.85 25.53 -1.03
C SER A 21 -14.09 26.85 -0.78
N GLY A 22 -13.05 27.17 -1.57
CA GLY A 22 -12.27 28.41 -1.36
C GLY A 22 -11.43 28.46 -0.08
N GLU A 23 -11.38 27.38 0.70
CA GLU A 23 -10.51 27.26 1.87
C GLU A 23 -9.06 27.01 1.46
N SER A 24 -8.10 27.65 2.15
CA SER A 24 -6.69 27.39 1.91
C SER A 24 -6.36 25.94 2.25
N ILE A 25 -5.87 25.17 1.27
CA ILE A 25 -5.41 23.80 1.49
C ILE A 25 -4.21 23.85 2.43
N ARG A 26 -4.39 23.44 3.69
CA ARG A 26 -3.26 23.20 4.60
C ARG A 26 -2.50 21.99 4.06
N ARG A 27 -1.32 22.23 3.49
CA ARG A 27 -0.42 21.18 3.01
C ARG A 27 0.58 20.89 4.11
N PRO A 28 0.46 19.74 4.81
CA PRO A 28 1.30 19.48 5.97
C PRO A 28 2.75 19.18 5.59
N VAL A 29 3.04 18.88 4.32
CA VAL A 29 4.39 18.61 3.80
C VAL A 29 4.74 19.58 2.68
N SER A 30 5.91 20.22 2.79
CA SER A 30 6.39 21.26 1.85
C SER A 30 7.67 20.88 1.10
N ARG A 31 8.42 19.90 1.59
CA ARG A 31 9.71 19.46 1.01
C ARG A 31 9.77 17.94 0.94
N PHE A 32 10.29 17.43 -0.18
CA PHE A 32 10.44 16.00 -0.42
C PHE A 32 11.89 15.65 -0.72
N ILE A 33 12.38 14.60 -0.05
CA ILE A 33 13.70 14.01 -0.30
C ILE A 33 13.49 12.51 -0.48
N ALA A 34 13.96 11.97 -1.60
CA ALA A 34 13.88 10.55 -1.90
C ALA A 34 15.29 9.94 -1.98
N CYS A 35 15.56 8.98 -1.10
CA CYS A 35 16.80 8.22 -1.10
C CYS A 35 16.60 6.85 -1.73
N THR A 36 17.50 6.44 -2.61
CA THR A 36 17.55 5.07 -3.12
C THR A 36 18.92 4.46 -2.88
N LYS A 37 19.02 3.13 -2.90
CA LYS A 37 20.29 2.42 -2.65
C LYS A 37 21.35 2.70 -3.71
N THR A 38 20.97 2.94 -4.96
CA THR A 38 21.91 3.02 -6.10
C THR A 38 21.56 4.16 -7.04
N ALA A 39 22.58 4.78 -7.65
CA ALA A 39 22.40 5.86 -8.64
C ALA A 39 21.43 5.48 -9.77
N PRO A 40 21.50 4.28 -10.38
CA PRO A 40 20.52 3.88 -11.39
C PRO A 40 19.08 3.80 -10.86
N SER A 41 18.89 3.50 -9.57
CA SER A 41 17.55 3.51 -8.96
C SER A 41 17.03 4.92 -8.76
N ALA A 42 17.90 5.85 -8.37
CA ALA A 42 17.59 7.28 -8.26
C ALA A 42 17.22 7.87 -9.63
N GLU A 43 17.98 7.55 -10.68
CA GLU A 43 17.69 7.97 -12.05
C GLU A 43 16.35 7.45 -12.53
N ARG A 44 16.06 6.14 -12.33
CA ARG A 44 14.76 5.56 -12.67
C ARG A 44 13.61 6.21 -11.91
N LEU A 45 13.78 6.48 -10.61
CA LEU A 45 12.77 7.17 -9.82
C LEU A 45 12.52 8.57 -10.38
N LYS A 46 13.57 9.35 -10.61
CA LYS A 46 13.47 10.70 -11.18
C LYS A 46 12.81 10.70 -12.55
N ALA A 47 13.18 9.76 -13.44
CA ALA A 47 12.60 9.62 -14.77
C ALA A 47 11.12 9.18 -14.75
N SER A 48 10.69 8.45 -13.72
CA SER A 48 9.27 8.07 -13.53
C SER A 48 8.38 9.23 -13.09
N LEU A 49 8.95 10.33 -12.61
CA LEU A 49 8.20 11.51 -12.18
C LEU A 49 7.99 12.48 -13.34
N PRO A 50 6.79 13.10 -13.48
CA PRO A 50 6.56 14.19 -14.41
C PRO A 50 7.59 15.32 -14.22
N THR A 51 8.03 15.95 -15.32
CA THR A 51 9.10 16.97 -15.31
C THR A 51 8.83 18.10 -14.31
N GLU A 52 7.58 18.55 -14.22
CA GLU A 52 7.13 19.57 -13.26
C GLU A 52 7.32 19.16 -11.79
N GLN A 53 7.22 17.87 -11.47
CA GLN A 53 7.41 17.35 -10.11
C GLN A 53 8.88 17.16 -9.74
N GLN A 54 9.76 16.97 -10.74
CA GLN A 54 11.19 16.73 -10.48
C GLN A 54 11.88 17.91 -9.78
N ALA A 55 11.41 19.14 -9.99
CA ALA A 55 11.90 20.33 -9.30
C ALA A 55 11.49 20.40 -7.82
N HIS A 56 10.50 19.60 -7.43
CA HIS A 56 9.90 19.61 -6.10
C HIS A 56 10.39 18.46 -5.20
N VAL A 57 11.31 17.63 -5.69
CA VAL A 57 11.91 16.53 -4.94
C VAL A 57 13.42 16.47 -5.14
N GLU A 58 14.14 16.36 -4.04
CA GLU A 58 15.56 16.04 -4.03
C GLU A 58 15.73 14.52 -4.11
N VAL A 59 16.22 14.00 -5.24
CA VAL A 59 16.48 12.55 -5.41
C VAL A 59 17.97 12.29 -5.28
N THR A 60 18.35 11.37 -4.39
CA THR A 60 19.74 11.07 -4.07
C THR A 60 19.98 9.58 -3.84
N SER A 61 21.26 9.17 -3.83
CA SER A 61 21.70 7.79 -3.64
C SER A 61 23.10 7.73 -3.06
N SER A 62 23.30 7.00 -1.96
CA SER A 62 24.58 6.53 -1.40
C SER A 62 24.29 5.70 -0.13
N GLN A 63 25.29 5.01 0.41
CA GLN A 63 25.19 4.31 1.71
C GLN A 63 25.20 5.26 2.91
N ASP A 64 25.90 6.40 2.84
CA ASP A 64 26.00 7.37 3.95
C ASP A 64 24.86 8.40 3.96
N VAL A 65 24.20 8.55 2.82
CA VAL A 65 23.13 9.53 2.58
C VAL A 65 21.83 9.27 3.39
N PRO A 66 21.41 8.04 3.71
CA PRO A 66 20.21 7.79 4.50
C PRO A 66 20.23 8.49 5.87
N LEU A 67 21.36 8.44 6.58
CA LEU A 67 21.49 9.07 7.89
C LEU A 67 21.38 10.60 7.80
N GLU A 68 22.08 11.21 6.85
CA GLU A 68 22.02 12.66 6.64
C GLU A 68 20.62 13.14 6.22
N ILE A 69 19.88 12.34 5.46
CA ILE A 69 18.49 12.63 5.12
C ILE A 69 17.60 12.51 6.35
N MET A 70 17.76 11.44 7.16
CA MET A 70 16.99 11.26 8.38
C MET A 70 17.17 12.45 9.33
N LYS A 71 18.39 13.00 9.46
CA LYS A 71 18.65 14.20 10.26
C LYS A 71 17.88 15.43 9.75
N ARG A 72 17.82 15.62 8.43
CA ARG A 72 17.20 16.78 7.76
C ARG A 72 15.68 16.71 7.65
N ALA A 73 15.08 15.52 7.82
CA ALA A 73 13.64 15.31 7.61
C ALA A 73 12.87 15.41 8.92
N ASP A 74 11.66 15.99 8.89
CA ASP A 74 10.75 16.00 10.04
C ASP A 74 9.92 14.70 10.13
N VAL A 75 9.67 14.09 8.97
CA VAL A 75 8.92 12.83 8.80
C VAL A 75 9.75 11.89 7.93
N VAL A 76 9.89 10.64 8.36
CA VAL A 76 10.70 9.63 7.64
C VAL A 76 9.81 8.50 7.15
N VAL A 77 9.83 8.21 5.85
CA VAL A 77 9.12 7.07 5.26
C VAL A 77 10.10 5.94 4.94
N LEU A 78 9.93 4.79 5.60
CA LEU A 78 10.72 3.58 5.34
C LEU A 78 10.08 2.78 4.20
N GLY A 79 10.64 2.93 2.99
CA GLY A 79 10.12 2.31 1.75
C GLY A 79 11.04 1.27 1.10
N PHE A 80 11.97 0.67 1.86
CA PHE A 80 12.90 -0.35 1.37
C PHE A 80 12.36 -1.77 1.60
N LYS A 81 13.15 -2.81 1.28
CA LYS A 81 12.74 -4.20 1.48
C LYS A 81 12.90 -4.60 2.95
N PRO A 82 11.96 -5.36 3.56
CA PRO A 82 12.01 -5.69 4.99
C PRO A 82 13.32 -6.29 5.49
N PHE A 83 13.99 -7.12 4.68
CA PHE A 83 15.29 -7.73 5.04
C PHE A 83 16.44 -6.70 5.18
N MET A 84 16.27 -5.47 4.69
CA MET A 84 17.26 -4.39 4.82
C MET A 84 17.07 -3.56 6.09
N ALA A 85 16.02 -3.83 6.89
CA ALA A 85 15.68 -2.98 8.03
C ALA A 85 16.79 -2.94 9.08
N GLU A 86 17.39 -4.08 9.38
CA GLU A 86 18.47 -4.16 10.38
C GLU A 86 19.72 -3.40 9.91
N ASP A 87 20.18 -3.64 8.68
CA ASP A 87 21.33 -2.93 8.09
C ASP A 87 21.14 -1.39 8.10
N VAL A 88 19.94 -0.92 7.77
CA VAL A 88 19.65 0.52 7.67
C VAL A 88 19.43 1.15 9.03
N LEU A 89 18.61 0.53 9.89
CA LEU A 89 18.19 1.10 11.17
C LEU A 89 19.23 0.91 12.28
N GLY A 90 20.05 -0.14 12.19
CA GLY A 90 21.18 -0.38 13.08
C GLY A 90 22.41 0.46 12.74
N THR A 91 22.37 1.31 11.72
CA THR A 91 23.50 2.20 11.42
C THR A 91 23.69 3.23 12.54
N LYS A 92 24.93 3.38 13.03
CA LYS A 92 25.29 4.35 14.07
C LYS A 92 24.78 5.76 13.73
N GLY A 93 24.11 6.39 14.68
CA GLY A 93 23.55 7.74 14.55
C GLY A 93 22.10 7.79 14.08
N VAL A 94 21.52 6.68 13.60
CA VAL A 94 20.11 6.64 13.18
C VAL A 94 19.17 6.94 14.34
N ARG A 95 19.46 6.44 15.54
CA ARG A 95 18.67 6.74 16.74
C ARG A 95 18.57 8.24 17.02
N GLU A 96 19.70 8.93 17.03
CA GLU A 96 19.76 10.38 17.21
C GLU A 96 19.00 11.09 16.09
N ALA A 97 19.20 10.65 14.84
CA ALA A 97 18.56 11.26 13.67
C ALA A 97 17.02 11.11 13.66
N LEU A 98 16.48 10.09 14.33
CA LEU A 98 15.05 9.78 14.39
C LEU A 98 14.38 10.22 15.70
N THR A 99 15.11 10.78 16.66
CA THR A 99 14.56 11.12 17.98
C THR A 99 13.34 12.05 17.89
N GLY A 100 12.22 11.66 18.51
CA GLY A 100 10.96 12.41 18.51
C GLY A 100 10.24 12.53 17.16
N LYS A 101 10.75 11.92 16.09
CA LYS A 101 10.20 12.06 14.73
C LYS A 101 9.07 11.08 14.45
N LEU A 102 8.21 11.44 13.49
CA LEU A 102 7.26 10.52 12.89
C LEU A 102 7.97 9.63 11.87
N VAL A 103 7.90 8.32 12.07
CA VAL A 103 8.43 7.30 11.17
C VAL A 103 7.29 6.47 10.59
N ILE A 104 7.06 6.60 9.29
CA ILE A 104 6.04 5.85 8.56
C ILE A 104 6.71 4.62 7.93
N SER A 105 6.35 3.43 8.38
CA SER A 105 6.92 2.18 7.86
C SER A 105 6.02 1.51 6.83
N LEU A 106 6.55 1.30 5.62
CA LEU A 106 5.90 0.52 4.55
C LEU A 106 6.32 -0.96 4.56
N LEU A 107 7.02 -1.39 5.61
CA LEU A 107 7.68 -2.68 5.67
C LEU A 107 6.68 -3.76 6.11
N ALA A 108 6.25 -4.61 5.17
CA ALA A 108 5.48 -5.79 5.48
C ALA A 108 6.29 -6.73 6.42
N GLY A 109 5.59 -7.43 7.31
CA GLY A 109 6.20 -8.29 8.32
C GLY A 109 6.68 -7.54 9.56
N GLN A 110 7.41 -6.44 9.43
CA GLN A 110 7.98 -5.74 10.59
C GLN A 110 6.92 -5.01 11.41
N THR A 111 6.92 -5.17 12.73
CA THR A 111 6.07 -4.39 13.66
C THR A 111 6.75 -3.09 14.07
N PRO A 112 6.00 -2.05 14.51
CA PRO A 112 6.61 -0.87 15.12
C PRO A 112 7.60 -1.21 16.25
N GLN A 113 7.31 -2.24 17.05
CA GLN A 113 8.17 -2.72 18.13
C GLN A 113 9.47 -3.32 17.59
N ASP A 114 9.44 -4.08 16.50
CA ASP A 114 10.64 -4.63 15.86
C ASP A 114 11.55 -3.53 15.34
N LEU A 115 10.97 -2.53 14.65
CA LEU A 115 11.71 -1.39 14.13
C LEU A 115 12.31 -0.53 15.26
N THR A 116 11.56 -0.34 16.34
CA THR A 116 12.06 0.34 17.55
C THR A 116 13.26 -0.41 18.13
N ARG A 117 13.24 -1.74 18.17
CA ARG A 117 14.40 -2.54 18.62
C ARG A 117 15.61 -2.39 17.70
N MET A 118 15.42 -2.40 16.38
CA MET A 118 16.51 -2.24 15.41
C MET A 118 17.18 -0.87 15.48
N ILE A 119 16.44 0.18 15.86
CA ILE A 119 16.98 1.54 16.05
C ILE A 119 17.83 1.64 17.34
N ARG A 120 17.66 0.72 18.30
CA ARG A 120 18.28 0.81 19.63
C ARG A 120 19.68 0.18 19.69
N GLU A 121 20.71 0.95 19.37
CA GLU A 121 22.11 0.58 19.69
C GLU A 121 22.68 1.19 20.99
N SER A 122 22.12 2.26 21.56
CA SER A 122 22.71 2.95 22.75
C SER A 122 21.75 3.04 23.94
N THR A 123 22.15 2.56 25.11
CA THR A 123 21.34 2.53 26.35
C THR A 123 21.41 3.82 27.17
N ASP A 124 22.01 4.90 26.66
CA ASP A 124 21.85 6.21 27.31
C ASP A 124 20.44 6.73 27.04
N GLY A 125 19.63 6.88 28.08
CA GLY A 125 18.24 7.37 27.99
C GLY A 125 18.12 8.85 27.58
N SER A 126 19.06 9.35 26.78
CA SER A 126 19.21 10.74 26.34
C SER A 126 18.33 11.10 25.14
N PHE A 127 17.85 10.10 24.40
CA PHE A 127 17.04 10.30 23.19
C PHE A 127 15.63 9.73 23.35
N GLU A 128 14.63 10.54 22.99
CA GLU A 128 13.23 10.12 22.86
C GLU A 128 13.09 9.11 21.71
N ASP A 129 12.24 8.09 21.90
CA ASP A 129 11.94 7.11 20.85
C ASP A 129 11.15 7.78 19.69
N PRO A 130 11.37 7.37 18.43
CA PRO A 130 10.53 7.81 17.32
C PRO A 130 9.10 7.29 17.46
N VAL A 131 8.14 8.04 16.91
CA VAL A 131 6.75 7.60 16.77
C VAL A 131 6.62 6.82 15.47
N ILE A 132 6.55 5.49 15.57
CA ILE A 132 6.50 4.60 14.40
C ILE A 132 5.05 4.22 14.07
N VAL A 133 4.62 4.46 12.84
CA VAL A 133 3.30 4.06 12.31
C VAL A 133 3.49 3.11 11.13
N LYS A 134 2.93 1.91 11.22
CA LYS A 134 2.93 0.96 10.11
C LYS A 134 1.82 1.30 9.13
N VAL A 135 2.18 1.42 7.85
CA VAL A 135 1.25 1.76 6.77
C VAL A 135 1.51 0.85 5.59
N ILE A 136 0.49 0.12 5.14
CA ILE A 136 0.62 -0.85 4.04
C ILE A 136 -0.33 -0.42 2.91
N PRO A 137 0.18 0.33 1.92
CA PRO A 137 -0.56 0.63 0.69
C PRO A 137 -0.46 -0.55 -0.29
N ASN A 138 -1.17 -0.46 -1.41
CA ASN A 138 -1.11 -1.47 -2.46
C ASN A 138 -0.71 -0.89 -3.83
N MET A 139 -0.67 -1.75 -4.85
CA MET A 139 -0.29 -1.36 -6.21
C MET A 139 -1.24 -0.33 -6.85
N GLY A 140 -2.48 -0.23 -6.38
CA GLY A 140 -3.48 0.76 -6.80
C GLY A 140 -3.03 2.20 -6.55
N ALA A 141 -2.03 2.43 -5.70
CA ALA A 141 -1.47 3.76 -5.46
C ALA A 141 -1.01 4.47 -6.74
N GLN A 142 -0.53 3.74 -7.75
CA GLN A 142 -0.11 4.33 -9.02
C GLN A 142 -1.28 4.83 -9.88
N PHE A 143 -2.50 4.41 -9.55
CA PHE A 143 -3.74 4.80 -10.21
C PHE A 143 -4.61 5.72 -9.33
N GLY A 144 -4.18 6.02 -8.09
CA GLY A 144 -5.00 6.74 -7.13
C GLY A 144 -6.09 5.90 -6.47
N GLU A 145 -6.02 4.57 -6.59
CA GLU A 145 -7.04 3.61 -6.15
C GLU A 145 -6.48 2.63 -5.09
N SER A 146 -5.48 3.07 -4.31
CA SER A 146 -4.96 2.26 -3.20
C SER A 146 -6.02 2.07 -2.14
N MET A 147 -6.09 0.87 -1.57
CA MET A 147 -6.62 0.71 -0.21
C MET A 147 -5.41 0.57 0.72
N THR A 148 -5.17 1.60 1.51
CA THR A 148 -4.03 1.69 2.40
C THR A 148 -4.47 1.38 3.82
N ILE A 149 -3.96 0.30 4.41
CA ILE A 149 -4.21 0.01 5.82
C ILE A 149 -3.18 0.74 6.69
N ILE A 150 -3.63 1.26 7.83
CA ILE A 150 -2.81 1.98 8.78
C ILE A 150 -2.98 1.30 10.14
N GLU A 151 -1.88 0.98 10.81
CA GLU A 151 -1.95 0.42 12.15
C GLU A 151 -2.42 1.49 13.13
N THR A 152 -3.46 1.18 13.90
CA THR A 152 -3.89 1.99 15.04
C THR A 152 -2.82 1.91 16.13
N PRO A 153 -2.11 3.01 16.42
CA PRO A 153 -1.02 2.97 17.40
C PRO A 153 -1.56 2.78 18.82
N GLU A 154 -0.78 2.10 19.68
CA GLU A 154 -1.16 1.85 21.08
C GLU A 154 -1.34 3.16 21.87
N SER A 155 -0.47 4.14 21.60
CA SER A 155 -0.60 5.50 22.10
C SER A 155 -1.11 6.41 20.97
N PRO A 156 -2.15 7.23 21.21
CA PRO A 156 -2.68 8.12 20.17
C PRO A 156 -1.59 9.02 19.58
N LEU A 157 -1.58 9.11 18.26
CA LEU A 157 -0.74 10.09 17.55
C LEU A 157 -1.17 11.51 17.91
N SER A 158 -0.23 12.45 17.84
CA SER A 158 -0.60 13.85 17.85
C SER A 158 -1.50 14.16 16.66
N LYS A 159 -2.37 15.17 16.79
CA LYS A 159 -3.27 15.60 15.71
C LYS A 159 -2.50 15.90 14.42
N GLU A 160 -1.33 16.53 14.54
CA GLU A 160 -0.47 16.84 13.40
C GLU A 160 0.10 15.60 12.72
N MET A 161 0.55 14.60 13.49
CA MET A 161 1.03 13.33 12.94
C MET A 161 -0.08 12.56 12.22
N THR A 162 -1.29 12.52 12.79
CA THR A 162 -2.46 11.92 12.12
C THR A 162 -2.78 12.66 10.83
N GLU A 163 -2.83 14.00 10.85
CA GLU A 163 -3.09 14.82 9.67
C GLU A 163 -2.07 14.56 8.55
N ILE A 164 -0.78 14.41 8.88
CA ILE A 164 0.27 14.08 7.92
C ILE A 164 0.03 12.70 7.30
N VAL A 165 -0.16 11.66 8.13
CA VAL A 165 -0.34 10.29 7.66
C VAL A 165 -1.59 10.18 6.78
N ASP A 166 -2.72 10.67 7.26
CA ASP A 166 -4.00 10.63 6.53
C ASP A 166 -3.89 11.39 5.21
N TRP A 167 -3.34 12.60 5.24
CA TRP A 167 -3.16 13.40 4.04
C TRP A 167 -2.30 12.66 3.01
N MET A 168 -1.15 12.10 3.41
CA MET A 168 -0.24 11.43 2.47
C MET A 168 -0.90 10.26 1.74
N PHE A 169 -1.62 9.39 2.46
CA PHE A 169 -2.14 8.16 1.87
C PHE A 169 -3.52 8.31 1.23
N THR A 170 -4.28 9.35 1.59
CA THR A 170 -5.50 9.72 0.86
C THR A 170 -5.21 10.30 -0.54
N GLN A 171 -3.98 10.77 -0.80
CA GLN A 171 -3.61 11.23 -2.17
C GLN A 171 -3.46 10.09 -3.17
N VAL A 172 -3.40 8.86 -2.70
CA VAL A 172 -3.18 7.67 -3.54
C VAL A 172 -4.31 6.66 -3.42
N GLY A 173 -5.42 7.01 -2.76
CA GLY A 173 -6.62 6.19 -2.64
C GLY A 173 -7.32 6.37 -1.29
N ALA A 174 -7.94 5.31 -0.79
CA ALA A 174 -8.61 5.28 0.50
C ALA A 174 -7.69 4.73 1.60
N ILE A 175 -8.01 5.08 2.85
CA ILE A 175 -7.31 4.59 4.04
C ILE A 175 -8.24 3.81 4.96
N LYS A 176 -7.69 2.85 5.70
CA LYS A 176 -8.39 2.12 6.75
C LYS A 176 -7.50 1.84 7.94
N TYR A 177 -7.91 2.31 9.11
CA TYR A 177 -7.25 1.96 10.37
C TYR A 177 -7.61 0.54 10.80
N LEU A 178 -6.59 -0.23 11.21
CA LEU A 178 -6.71 -1.59 11.74
C LEU A 178 -5.89 -1.73 13.03
N PRO A 179 -6.37 -2.49 14.02
CA PRO A 179 -5.55 -2.83 15.18
C PRO A 179 -4.34 -3.69 14.77
N ALA A 180 -3.25 -3.63 15.53
CA ALA A 180 -2.01 -4.38 15.27
C ALA A 180 -2.25 -5.89 15.02
N SER A 181 -3.20 -6.50 15.74
CA SER A 181 -3.56 -7.92 15.58
C SER A 181 -4.13 -8.28 14.19
N GLN A 182 -4.58 -7.30 13.41
CA GLN A 182 -5.15 -7.46 12.08
C GLN A 182 -4.20 -7.02 10.96
N MET A 183 -3.07 -6.38 11.27
CA MET A 183 -2.17 -5.81 10.26
C MET A 183 -1.58 -6.85 9.31
N ASP A 184 -1.25 -8.05 9.79
CA ASP A 184 -0.72 -9.10 8.92
C ASP A 184 -1.77 -9.61 7.93
N LEU A 185 -2.99 -9.88 8.41
CA LEU A 185 -4.11 -10.29 7.54
C LEU A 185 -4.47 -9.17 6.56
N GLY A 186 -4.52 -7.92 7.04
CA GLY A 186 -4.73 -6.75 6.21
C GLY A 186 -3.67 -6.65 5.12
N SER A 187 -2.39 -6.87 5.44
CA SER A 187 -1.27 -6.82 4.49
C SER A 187 -1.44 -7.88 3.39
N VAL A 188 -1.86 -9.10 3.76
CA VAL A 188 -2.20 -10.16 2.81
C VAL A 188 -3.39 -9.76 1.94
N LEU A 189 -4.42 -9.15 2.51
CA LEU A 189 -5.61 -8.72 1.79
C LEU A 189 -5.33 -7.61 0.78
N VAL A 190 -4.56 -6.58 1.14
CA VAL A 190 -4.24 -5.48 0.22
C VAL A 190 -3.12 -5.83 -0.76
N GLY A 191 -2.33 -6.87 -0.48
CA GLY A 191 -1.23 -7.32 -1.33
C GLY A 191 -1.53 -8.62 -2.07
N ALA A 192 -1.37 -9.75 -1.37
CA ALA A 192 -1.44 -11.09 -1.96
C ALA A 192 -2.84 -11.45 -2.50
N ALA A 193 -3.92 -10.96 -1.89
CA ALA A 193 -5.27 -11.23 -2.41
C ALA A 193 -5.49 -10.62 -3.80
N LEU A 194 -4.92 -9.43 -4.08
CA LEU A 194 -4.97 -8.85 -5.43
C LEU A 194 -4.26 -9.74 -6.45
N ALA A 195 -3.13 -10.34 -6.07
CA ALA A 195 -2.45 -11.32 -6.93
C ALA A 195 -3.27 -12.61 -7.08
N ALA A 196 -3.92 -13.10 -6.01
CA ALA A 196 -4.79 -14.26 -6.11
C ALA A 196 -5.99 -14.01 -7.05
N MET A 197 -6.49 -12.78 -7.12
CA MET A 197 -7.56 -12.39 -8.04
C MET A 197 -7.15 -12.38 -9.52
N THR A 198 -5.87 -12.47 -9.87
CA THR A 198 -5.47 -12.61 -11.27
C THR A 198 -5.72 -14.02 -11.81
N VAL A 199 -5.69 -15.04 -10.95
CA VAL A 199 -5.96 -16.44 -11.31
C VAL A 199 -7.36 -16.64 -11.92
N PRO A 200 -8.47 -16.21 -11.28
CA PRO A 200 -9.79 -16.33 -11.87
C PRO A 200 -9.94 -15.45 -13.11
N ILE A 201 -9.30 -14.28 -13.15
CA ILE A 201 -9.35 -13.38 -14.31
C ILE A 201 -8.72 -14.07 -15.52
N GLU A 202 -7.50 -14.60 -15.40
CA GLU A 202 -6.86 -15.36 -16.49
C GLU A 202 -7.69 -16.57 -16.91
N GLY A 203 -8.25 -17.32 -15.95
CA GLY A 203 -9.14 -18.45 -16.26
C GLY A 203 -10.41 -18.05 -17.03
N ILE A 204 -11.00 -16.90 -16.72
CA ILE A 204 -12.13 -16.34 -17.49
C ILE A 204 -11.68 -16.01 -18.91
N LEU A 205 -10.53 -15.36 -19.08
CA LEU A 205 -9.99 -15.01 -20.41
C LEU A 205 -9.67 -16.26 -21.25
N ASP A 206 -9.10 -17.30 -20.64
CA ASP A 206 -8.86 -18.59 -21.29
C ASP A 206 -10.16 -19.22 -21.77
N GLY A 207 -11.19 -19.23 -20.93
CA GLY A 207 -12.53 -19.71 -21.29
C GLY A 207 -13.15 -18.93 -22.45
N CYS A 208 -13.03 -17.60 -22.44
CA CYS A 208 -13.49 -16.75 -23.54
C CYS A 208 -12.78 -17.07 -24.87
N VAL A 209 -11.47 -17.29 -24.84
CA VAL A 209 -10.69 -17.64 -26.04
C VAL A 209 -11.07 -19.03 -26.55
N ALA A 210 -11.29 -19.99 -25.65
CA ALA A 210 -11.73 -21.34 -26.02
C ALA A 210 -13.09 -21.32 -26.74
N GLU A 211 -13.98 -20.41 -26.37
CA GLU A 211 -15.30 -20.21 -26.98
C GLU A 211 -15.29 -19.23 -28.18
N GLY A 212 -14.10 -18.77 -28.60
CA GLY A 212 -13.90 -18.02 -29.85
C GLY A 212 -13.87 -16.49 -29.73
N LEU A 213 -13.87 -15.92 -28.52
CA LEU A 213 -13.69 -14.48 -28.31
C LEU A 213 -12.20 -14.12 -28.33
N LYS A 214 -11.83 -13.03 -29.01
CA LYS A 214 -10.44 -12.55 -28.99
C LYS A 214 -10.06 -12.08 -27.59
N ARG A 215 -8.85 -12.41 -27.15
CA ARG A 215 -8.36 -12.06 -25.81
C ARG A 215 -8.44 -10.55 -25.47
N PRO A 216 -8.12 -9.61 -26.38
CA PRO A 216 -8.28 -8.18 -26.10
C PRO A 216 -9.74 -7.80 -25.77
N ASP A 217 -10.70 -8.29 -26.56
CA ASP A 217 -12.13 -8.04 -26.35
C ASP A 217 -12.60 -8.67 -25.03
N ALA A 218 -12.15 -9.90 -24.72
CA ALA A 218 -12.44 -10.57 -23.46
C ALA A 218 -11.92 -9.78 -22.25
N MET A 219 -10.70 -9.22 -22.35
CA MET A 219 -10.11 -8.39 -21.31
C MET A 219 -10.91 -7.11 -21.11
N GLU A 220 -11.27 -6.40 -22.20
CA GLU A 220 -12.06 -5.17 -22.13
C GLU A 220 -13.41 -5.41 -21.42
N LEU A 221 -14.15 -6.43 -21.84
CA LEU A 221 -15.44 -6.80 -21.25
C LEU A 221 -15.31 -7.22 -19.78
N THR A 222 -14.28 -8.01 -19.45
CA THR A 222 -14.04 -8.47 -18.07
C THR A 222 -13.74 -7.29 -17.15
N LEU A 223 -12.86 -6.37 -17.55
CA LEU A 223 -12.50 -5.20 -16.73
C LEU A 223 -13.70 -4.29 -16.49
N GLN A 224 -14.54 -4.04 -17.50
CA GLN A 224 -15.74 -3.24 -17.34
C GLN A 224 -16.76 -3.94 -16.42
N GLY A 225 -16.92 -5.25 -16.56
CA GLY A 225 -17.76 -6.07 -15.67
C GLY A 225 -17.30 -6.02 -14.22
N LEU A 226 -15.99 -6.12 -13.97
CA LEU A 226 -15.42 -6.04 -12.62
C LEU A 226 -15.65 -4.67 -11.96
N ARG A 227 -15.59 -3.57 -12.72
CA ARG A 227 -15.97 -2.23 -12.21
C ARG A 227 -17.43 -2.19 -11.76
N GLY A 228 -18.33 -2.71 -12.59
CA GLY A 228 -19.76 -2.81 -12.25
C GLY A 228 -20.01 -3.70 -11.04
N LEU A 229 -19.28 -4.81 -10.92
CA LEU A 229 -19.33 -5.70 -9.77
C LEU A 229 -18.88 -5.00 -8.48
N SER A 230 -17.79 -4.22 -8.53
CA SER A 230 -17.35 -3.41 -7.38
C SER A 230 -18.43 -2.44 -6.94
N ALA A 231 -18.97 -1.64 -7.87
CA ALA A 231 -20.02 -0.67 -7.58
C ALA A 231 -21.28 -1.32 -7.01
N ALA A 232 -21.66 -2.50 -7.51
CA ALA A 232 -22.78 -3.25 -6.96
C ALA A 232 -22.52 -3.66 -5.50
N LEU A 233 -21.35 -4.22 -5.19
CA LEU A 233 -20.99 -4.62 -3.83
C LEU A 233 -20.89 -3.43 -2.88
N GLU A 234 -20.38 -2.29 -3.35
CA GLU A 234 -20.33 -1.03 -2.60
C GLU A 234 -21.72 -0.48 -2.24
N SER A 235 -22.76 -0.79 -3.02
CA SER A 235 -24.14 -0.45 -2.68
C SER A 235 -24.70 -1.22 -1.46
N GLY A 236 -23.94 -2.19 -0.94
CA GLY A 236 -24.31 -3.00 0.23
C GLY A 236 -25.03 -4.30 -0.10
N ILE A 237 -25.21 -4.65 -1.38
CA ILE A 237 -25.79 -5.94 -1.76
C ILE A 237 -24.86 -7.09 -1.32
N HIS A 238 -25.43 -8.08 -0.65
CA HIS A 238 -24.67 -9.25 -0.22
C HIS A 238 -24.24 -10.09 -1.44
N PRO A 239 -22.99 -10.61 -1.51
CA PRO A 239 -22.51 -11.38 -2.67
C PRO A 239 -23.40 -12.57 -3.05
N ALA A 240 -24.00 -13.26 -2.06
CA ALA A 240 -24.91 -14.36 -2.34
C ALA A 240 -26.21 -13.91 -3.02
N ALA A 241 -26.77 -12.76 -2.58
CA ALA A 241 -27.97 -12.19 -3.17
C ALA A 241 -27.69 -11.67 -4.58
N LEU A 242 -26.52 -11.06 -4.81
CA LEU A 242 -26.11 -10.62 -6.13
C LEU A 242 -26.01 -11.81 -7.10
N ARG A 243 -25.36 -12.91 -6.71
CA ARG A 243 -25.29 -14.14 -7.54
C ARG A 243 -26.66 -14.69 -7.90
N GLU A 244 -27.60 -14.69 -6.95
CA GLU A 244 -28.97 -15.13 -7.19
C GLU A 244 -29.69 -14.19 -8.17
N SER A 245 -29.57 -12.88 -7.99
CA SER A 245 -30.24 -11.87 -8.83
C SER A 245 -29.84 -11.91 -10.31
N ILE A 246 -28.64 -12.42 -10.63
CA ILE A 246 -28.13 -12.55 -12.01
C ILE A 246 -28.18 -13.98 -12.56
N SER A 247 -28.86 -14.89 -11.86
CA SER A 247 -29.00 -16.31 -12.23
C SER A 247 -30.45 -16.63 -12.61
N SER A 248 -30.73 -16.70 -13.91
CA SER A 248 -32.04 -17.10 -14.40
C SER A 248 -32.25 -18.63 -14.34
N PRO A 249 -33.49 -19.12 -14.18
CA PRO A 249 -33.78 -20.55 -14.26
C PRO A 249 -33.28 -21.14 -15.58
N ARG A 250 -32.50 -22.23 -15.50
CA ARG A 250 -31.86 -22.90 -16.65
C ARG A 250 -30.86 -22.02 -17.44
N GLY A 251 -30.48 -20.85 -16.92
CA GLY A 251 -29.55 -19.93 -17.56
C GLY A 251 -28.09 -20.40 -17.54
N CYS A 252 -27.24 -19.75 -18.35
CA CYS A 252 -25.81 -20.06 -18.39
C CYS A 252 -25.10 -19.70 -17.08
N THR A 253 -25.50 -18.61 -16.39
CA THR A 253 -24.90 -18.18 -15.12
C THR A 253 -24.92 -19.30 -14.07
N ILE A 254 -26.06 -19.96 -13.87
CA ILE A 254 -26.17 -21.01 -12.85
C ILE A 254 -25.35 -22.26 -13.24
N GLN A 255 -25.20 -22.57 -14.53
CA GLN A 255 -24.33 -23.67 -14.96
C GLN A 255 -22.85 -23.36 -14.71
N ALA A 256 -22.41 -22.13 -14.98
CA ALA A 256 -21.05 -21.68 -14.68
C ALA A 256 -20.77 -21.72 -13.17
N LEU A 257 -21.71 -21.24 -12.34
CA LEU A 257 -21.59 -21.32 -10.88
C LEU A 257 -21.50 -22.76 -10.38
N LEU A 258 -22.34 -23.68 -10.88
CA LEU A 258 -22.28 -25.10 -10.51
C LEU A 258 -20.93 -25.75 -10.86
N ALA A 259 -20.31 -25.36 -11.97
CA ALA A 259 -18.98 -25.84 -12.33
C ALA A 259 -17.91 -25.40 -11.32
N LEU A 260 -17.94 -24.12 -10.90
CA LEU A 260 -17.03 -23.58 -9.88
C LEU A 260 -17.26 -24.21 -8.50
N GLU A 261 -18.52 -24.43 -8.10
CA GLU A 261 -18.84 -25.08 -6.82
C GLU A 261 -18.36 -26.54 -6.79
N ARG A 262 -18.48 -27.29 -7.90
CA ARG A 262 -17.92 -28.65 -8.01
C ARG A 262 -16.39 -28.66 -7.90
N ALA A 263 -15.73 -27.61 -8.38
CA ALA A 263 -14.29 -27.45 -8.28
C ALA A 263 -13.83 -27.00 -6.89
N GLY A 264 -14.74 -26.57 -6.00
CA GLY A 264 -14.40 -26.13 -4.65
C GLY A 264 -13.77 -24.74 -4.58
N SER A 265 -13.97 -23.87 -5.60
CA SER A 265 -13.21 -22.62 -5.73
C SER A 265 -13.24 -21.72 -4.49
N ARG A 266 -14.34 -21.68 -3.73
CA ARG A 266 -14.40 -20.88 -2.49
C ARG A 266 -13.40 -21.35 -1.45
N ALA A 267 -13.19 -22.67 -1.33
CA ALA A 267 -12.22 -23.25 -0.42
C ALA A 267 -10.80 -22.86 -0.88
N ASP A 268 -10.51 -22.93 -2.18
CA ASP A 268 -9.19 -22.58 -2.72
C ASP A 268 -8.79 -21.13 -2.39
N TYR A 269 -9.68 -20.16 -2.59
CA TYR A 269 -9.39 -18.76 -2.24
C TYR A 269 -9.26 -18.55 -0.72
N ALA A 270 -10.13 -19.19 0.08
CA ALA A 270 -10.04 -19.10 1.53
C ALA A 270 -8.69 -19.65 2.03
N ASP A 271 -8.29 -20.82 1.55
CA ASP A 271 -7.02 -21.45 1.89
C ASP A 271 -5.83 -20.60 1.43
N ALA A 272 -5.89 -20.01 0.23
CA ALA A 272 -4.83 -19.12 -0.25
C ALA A 272 -4.59 -17.94 0.72
N ILE A 273 -5.65 -17.30 1.22
CA ILE A 273 -5.53 -16.20 2.19
C ILE A 273 -5.04 -16.69 3.54
N ILE A 274 -5.54 -17.83 4.02
CA ILE A 274 -5.11 -18.43 5.29
C ILE A 274 -3.62 -18.78 5.24
N GLN A 275 -3.16 -19.44 4.18
CA GLN A 275 -1.77 -19.84 4.01
C GLN A 275 -0.84 -18.63 3.82
N GLY A 276 -1.25 -17.64 3.03
CA GLY A 276 -0.50 -16.39 2.89
C GLY A 276 -0.32 -15.67 4.24
N THR A 277 -1.38 -15.64 5.06
CA THR A 277 -1.33 -15.03 6.40
C THR A 277 -0.44 -15.83 7.36
N LYS A 278 -0.52 -17.16 7.32
CA LYS A 278 0.37 -18.03 8.13
C LYS A 278 1.84 -17.83 7.73
N HIS A 279 2.14 -17.79 6.44
CA HIS A 279 3.49 -17.63 5.94
C HIS A 279 4.08 -16.26 6.32
N LEU A 280 3.31 -15.18 6.19
CA LEU A 280 3.75 -13.84 6.60
C LEU A 280 4.17 -13.81 8.08
N LYS A 281 3.41 -14.47 8.95
CA LYS A 281 3.76 -14.58 10.39
C LYS A 281 5.04 -15.37 10.66
N THR A 282 5.42 -16.27 9.75
CA THR A 282 6.69 -17.02 9.86
C THR A 282 7.90 -16.25 9.35
N MET A 283 7.71 -15.23 8.50
CA MET A 283 8.81 -14.38 8.02
C MET A 283 9.41 -13.48 9.12
N ASN A 284 8.68 -13.29 10.22
CA ASN A 284 9.07 -12.44 11.34
C ASN A 284 9.77 -13.20 12.48
N LYS A 285 10.03 -14.51 12.31
CA LYS A 285 10.72 -15.37 13.27
C LYS A 285 12.06 -15.82 12.68
#